data_AF-A0A4R7JTK1-F1
#
_entry.id   AF-A0A4R7JTK1-F1
#
_cell.length_a   1.000
_cell.length_b   1.000
_cell.length_c   1.000
_cell.angle_alpha   90.00
_cell.angle_beta   90.00
_cell.angle_gamma   90.00
#
_symmetry.space_group_name_H-M   'P 1'
#
loop_
_entity.id
_entity.type
_entity.pdbx_description
1 polymer ?
#
loop_
_entity_poly.entity_id
_entity_poly.type
_entity_poly.pdbx_seq_one_letter_code
_entity_poly.pdbx_strand_id
1 'polypeptide(L)'
;MLVCTNCRQGLMDPIRDDEEPEYTDRYQCGHCGHIATIPSVLIVTSQIISALLGGGITVYLLVLHGGNMLQLWQYGGEGSLLHEGGLAVAALLLLGGFLYIMVRAASGIALRVRYRQPQGSS
;
A
#
# COMPACT_ATOMS: atom_id res chain seq x y z
N MET A 1 17.94 14.16 1.05
CA MET A 1 18.47 14.04 -0.32
C MET A 1 18.44 12.56 -0.69
N LEU A 2 18.02 12.21 -1.91
CA LEU A 2 17.98 10.82 -2.39
C LEU A 2 19.29 10.52 -3.13
N VAL A 3 20.01 9.48 -2.72
CA VAL A 3 21.30 9.11 -3.31
C VAL A 3 21.08 7.98 -4.33
N CYS A 4 21.78 8.03 -5.46
CA CYS A 4 21.71 6.96 -6.44
C CYS A 4 22.22 5.63 -5.84
N THR A 5 21.41 4.59 -5.91
CA THR A 5 21.78 3.25 -5.44
C THR A 5 22.78 2.55 -6.35
N ASN A 6 22.86 2.95 -7.63
CA ASN A 6 23.74 2.32 -8.62
C ASN A 6 25.18 2.86 -8.53
N CYS A 7 25.39 4.17 -8.72
CA CYS A 7 26.73 4.76 -8.68
C CYS A 7 27.16 5.29 -7.30
N ARG A 8 26.23 5.49 -6.36
CA ARG A 8 26.46 6.05 -5.01
C ARG A 8 27.14 7.42 -4.92
N GLN A 9 27.47 8.03 -6.06
CA GLN A 9 28.18 9.30 -6.15
C GLN A 9 27.28 10.45 -6.61
N GLY A 10 26.16 10.14 -7.28
CA GLY A 10 25.21 11.14 -7.76
C GLY A 10 23.93 11.21 -6.93
N LEU A 11 23.33 12.39 -6.91
CA LEU A 11 21.99 12.62 -6.38
C LEU A 11 20.93 12.21 -7.41
N MET A 12 19.79 11.77 -6.92
CA MET A 12 18.59 11.50 -7.71
C MET A 12 17.78 12.79 -7.86
N ASP A 13 17.80 13.37 -9.06
CA ASP A 13 17.05 14.58 -9.40
C ASP A 13 15.73 14.21 -10.09
N PRO A 14 14.62 14.91 -9.78
CA PRO A 14 13.34 14.64 -10.41
C PRO A 14 13.40 15.00 -11.89
N ILE A 15 12.95 14.08 -12.75
CA ILE A 15 12.81 14.35 -14.17
C ILE A 15 11.58 15.24 -14.33
N ARG A 16 11.79 16.46 -14.82
CA ARG A 16 10.72 17.39 -15.17
C ARG A 16 10.51 17.26 -16.67
N ASP A 17 9.41 16.63 -17.05
CA ASP A 17 8.97 16.67 -18.44
C ASP A 17 8.05 17.88 -18.58
N ASP A 18 8.49 18.91 -19.30
CA ASP A 18 7.74 20.16 -19.43
C ASP A 18 6.46 19.99 -20.30
N GLU A 19 6.33 18.83 -20.97
CA GLU A 19 5.17 18.45 -21.79
C GLU A 19 4.09 17.69 -21.00
N GLU A 20 4.39 17.16 -19.81
CA GLU A 20 3.42 16.47 -18.95
C GLU A 20 3.07 17.32 -17.71
N PRO A 21 1.79 17.70 -17.51
CA PRO A 21 1.39 18.55 -16.38
C PRO A 21 1.47 17.84 -15.01
N GLU A 22 1.72 16.53 -14.97
CA GLU A 22 1.83 15.75 -13.74
C GLU A 22 3.29 15.59 -13.29
N TYR A 23 3.52 15.84 -12.01
CA TYR A 23 4.79 15.55 -11.36
C TYR A 23 5.02 14.03 -11.40
N THR A 24 5.81 13.55 -12.35
CA THR A 24 6.14 12.13 -12.41
C THR A 24 7.11 11.81 -11.27
N ASP A 25 6.81 10.76 -10.48
CA ASP A 25 7.66 10.26 -9.39
C ASP A 25 8.96 9.58 -9.92
N ARG A 26 9.46 10.04 -11.07
CA ARG A 26 10.64 9.55 -11.78
C ARG A 26 11.84 10.40 -11.43
N TYR A 27 12.91 9.75 -10.99
CA TYR A 27 14.15 10.37 -10.63
C TYR A 27 15.27 9.84 -11.52
N GLN A 28 16.17 10.71 -11.95
CA GLN A 28 17.38 10.37 -12.69
C GLN A 28 18.62 10.77 -11.89
N CYS A 29 19.64 9.92 -11.90
CA CYS A 29 20.92 10.24 -11.30
C CYS A 29 21.73 11.21 -12.18
N GLY A 30 22.13 12.36 -11.64
CA GLY A 30 22.96 13.33 -12.35
C GLY A 30 24.39 12.87 -12.70
N HIS A 31 24.86 11.74 -12.15
CA HIS A 31 26.21 11.22 -12.39
C HIS A 31 26.27 10.03 -13.37
N CYS A 32 25.34 9.07 -13.24
CA CYS A 32 25.34 7.85 -14.05
C CYS A 32 24.11 7.70 -14.96
N GLY A 33 23.16 8.64 -14.92
CA GLY A 33 21.95 8.61 -15.74
C GLY A 33 20.92 7.54 -15.34
N HIS A 34 21.14 6.78 -14.25
CA HIS A 34 20.21 5.75 -13.79
C HIS A 34 18.86 6.33 -13.38
N ILE A 35 17.77 5.73 -13.88
CA ILE A 35 16.39 6.17 -13.65
C ILE A 35 15.70 5.22 -12.66
N ALA A 36 15.02 5.78 -11.67
CA ALA A 36 14.20 5.02 -10.72
C ALA A 36 12.89 5.76 -10.42
N THR A 37 11.80 5.01 -10.22
CA THR A 37 10.53 5.57 -9.73
C THR A 37 10.53 5.49 -8.21
N ILE A 38 10.52 6.64 -7.53
CA ILE A 38 10.56 6.73 -6.08
C ILE A 38 9.24 7.35 -5.61
N PRO A 39 8.33 6.57 -5.01
CA PRO A 39 7.00 7.07 -4.67
C PRO A 39 7.07 8.22 -3.67
N SER A 40 6.24 9.25 -3.87
CA SER A 40 6.16 10.40 -2.95
C SER A 40 5.69 10.00 -1.53
N VAL A 41 6.06 10.78 -0.50
CA VAL A 41 5.72 10.42 0.90
C VAL A 41 4.21 10.47 1.04
N LEU A 42 3.61 11.48 0.40
CA LEU A 42 2.19 11.76 0.44
C LEU A 42 1.37 10.57 -0.06
N ILE A 43 1.73 9.98 -1.21
CA ILE A 43 1.06 8.81 -1.79
C ILE A 43 1.16 7.60 -0.86
N VAL A 44 2.34 7.37 -0.28
CA VAL A 44 2.54 6.24 0.63
C VAL A 44 1.76 6.43 1.94
N THR A 45 1.77 7.64 2.50
CA THR A 45 1.02 7.95 3.72
C THR A 45 -0.49 7.88 3.52
N SER A 46 -1.00 8.37 2.38
CA SER A 46 -2.43 8.28 2.09
C SER A 46 -2.87 6.83 1.92
N GLN A 47 -2.07 5.99 1.23
CA GLN A 47 -2.33 4.55 1.12
C GLN A 47 -2.38 3.86 2.49
N ILE A 48 -1.47 4.20 3.41
CA ILE A 48 -1.48 3.63 4.77
C ILE A 48 -2.73 4.06 5.53
N ILE A 49 -3.05 5.36 5.54
CA ILE A 49 -4.21 5.88 6.27
C ILE A 49 -5.51 5.25 5.71
N SER A 50 -5.67 5.25 4.39
CA SER A 50 -6.82 4.65 3.73
C SER A 50 -6.91 3.14 4.02
N ALA A 51 -5.79 2.42 4.02
CA ALA A 51 -5.81 1.00 4.29
C ALA A 51 -6.07 0.67 5.77
N LEU A 52 -5.61 1.49 6.70
CA LEU A 52 -5.95 1.36 8.12
C LEU A 52 -7.43 1.62 8.39
N LEU A 53 -7.97 2.72 7.85
CA LEU A 53 -9.37 3.08 8.04
C LEU A 53 -10.31 2.09 7.34
N GLY A 54 -10.08 1.83 6.05
CA GLY A 54 -10.88 0.90 5.26
C GLY A 54 -10.73 -0.55 5.73
N GLY A 55 -9.51 -0.97 6.07
CA GLY A 55 -9.24 -2.27 6.67
C GLY A 55 -9.93 -2.45 8.03
N GLY A 56 -9.88 -1.44 8.90
CA GLY A 56 -10.56 -1.46 10.20
C GLY A 56 -12.08 -1.63 10.07
N ILE A 57 -12.71 -0.85 9.18
CA ILE A 57 -14.15 -0.99 8.88
C ILE A 57 -14.47 -2.38 8.35
N THR A 58 -13.61 -2.90 7.47
CA THR A 58 -13.81 -4.22 6.87
C THR A 58 -13.70 -5.35 7.89
N VAL A 59 -12.71 -5.29 8.80
CA VAL A 59 -12.58 -6.24 9.91
C VAL A 59 -13.83 -6.20 10.80
N TYR A 60 -14.33 -5.01 11.11
CA TYR A 60 -15.57 -4.87 11.88
C TYR A 60 -16.75 -5.56 11.20
N LEU A 61 -16.96 -5.31 9.91
CA LEU A 61 -18.01 -5.95 9.12
C LEU A 61 -17.85 -7.47 9.05
N LEU A 62 -16.61 -7.95 8.93
CA LEU A 62 -16.32 -9.38 8.90
C LEU A 62 -16.67 -10.06 10.22
N VAL A 63 -16.33 -9.44 11.35
CA VAL A 63 -16.68 -9.97 12.68
C VAL A 63 -18.19 -9.97 12.87
N LEU A 64 -18.88 -8.90 12.45
CA LEU A 64 -20.33 -8.78 12.56
C LEU A 64 -21.06 -9.86 11.74
N HIS A 65 -20.83 -9.88 10.42
CA HIS A 65 -21.53 -10.81 9.52
C HIS A 65 -21.02 -12.24 9.64
N GLY A 66 -19.72 -12.43 9.89
CA GLY A 66 -19.15 -13.75 10.16
C GLY A 66 -19.65 -14.35 11.48
N GLY A 67 -19.80 -13.53 12.52
CA GLY A 67 -20.39 -13.93 13.80
C GLY A 67 -21.87 -14.32 13.64
N ASN A 68 -22.65 -13.49 12.94
CA ASN A 68 -24.06 -13.79 12.63
C ASN A 68 -24.21 -15.07 11.80
N MET A 69 -23.38 -15.24 10.76
CA MET A 69 -23.35 -16.46 9.94
C MET A 69 -23.07 -17.70 10.79
N LEU A 70 -22.05 -17.63 11.66
CA LEU A 70 -21.69 -18.75 12.53
C LEU A 70 -22.82 -19.09 13.52
N GLN A 71 -23.44 -18.06 14.11
CA GLN A 71 -24.56 -18.25 15.02
C GLN A 71 -25.77 -18.89 14.33
N LEU A 72 -26.13 -18.41 13.13
CA LEU A 72 -27.21 -18.99 12.31
C LEU A 72 -26.91 -20.44 11.93
N TRP A 73 -25.66 -20.74 11.59
CA TRP A 73 -25.25 -22.09 11.21
C TRP A 73 -25.30 -23.06 12.39
N GLN A 74 -24.90 -22.62 13.58
CA GLN A 74 -24.76 -23.48 14.74
C GLN A 74 -26.04 -23.66 15.55
N TYR A 75 -26.83 -22.59 15.72
CA TYR A 75 -28.00 -22.61 16.60
C TYR A 75 -29.33 -22.63 15.85
N GLY A 76 -29.32 -22.35 14.53
CA GLY A 76 -30.54 -22.19 13.73
C GLY A 76 -31.32 -20.95 14.16
N GLY A 77 -31.35 -19.91 13.31
CA GLY A 77 -32.10 -18.68 13.58
C GLY A 77 -32.89 -18.21 12.37
N GLU A 78 -33.74 -17.19 12.57
CA GLU A 78 -34.68 -16.67 11.55
C GLU A 78 -34.00 -15.83 10.44
N GLY A 79 -32.67 -15.86 10.33
CA GLY A 79 -31.89 -15.11 9.33
C GLY A 79 -31.52 -15.92 8.09
N SER A 80 -31.25 -15.22 6.98
CA SER A 80 -30.74 -15.84 5.75
C SER A 80 -29.24 -16.09 5.85
N LEU A 81 -28.83 -17.36 6.00
CA LEU A 81 -27.43 -17.78 6.00
C LEU A 81 -26.67 -17.33 4.74
N LEU A 82 -27.33 -17.34 3.58
CA LEU A 82 -26.73 -16.90 2.32
C LEU A 82 -26.44 -15.40 2.31
N HIS A 83 -27.28 -14.59 2.96
CA HIS A 83 -27.08 -13.15 3.02
C HIS A 83 -25.89 -12.79 3.92
N GLU A 84 -25.88 -13.28 5.17
CA GLU A 84 -24.78 -13.03 6.12
C GLU A 84 -23.46 -13.65 5.63
N GLY A 85 -23.51 -14.85 5.06
CA GLY A 85 -22.34 -15.50 4.46
C GLY A 85 -21.80 -14.74 3.25
N GLY A 86 -22.67 -14.23 2.37
CA GLY A 86 -22.27 -13.40 1.24
C GLY A 86 -21.58 -12.11 1.67
N LEU A 87 -22.09 -11.44 2.70
CA LEU A 87 -21.49 -10.23 3.27
C LEU A 87 -20.14 -10.53 3.96
N ALA A 88 -20.03 -11.64 4.67
CA ALA A 88 -18.77 -12.09 5.27
C ALA A 88 -17.69 -12.38 4.20
N VAL A 89 -18.06 -13.04 3.10
CA VAL A 89 -17.15 -13.29 1.97
C VAL A 89 -16.73 -11.98 1.29
N ALA A 90 -17.66 -11.05 1.07
CA ALA A 90 -17.33 -9.75 0.52
C ALA A 90 -16.36 -8.97 1.44
N ALA A 91 -16.57 -9.02 2.75
CA ALA A 91 -15.65 -8.42 3.72
C ALA A 91 -14.27 -9.09 3.69
N LEU A 92 -14.17 -10.42 3.54
CA LEU A 92 -12.88 -11.09 3.37
C LEU A 92 -12.12 -10.62 2.12
N LEU A 93 -12.82 -10.46 0.99
CA LEU A 93 -12.22 -9.98 -0.25
C LEU A 93 -11.69 -8.55 -0.09
N LEU A 94 -12.47 -7.65 0.52
CA LEU A 94 -12.05 -6.29 0.83
C LEU A 94 -10.83 -6.28 1.77
N LEU A 95 -10.82 -7.15 2.78
CA LEU A 95 -9.71 -7.25 3.73
C LEU A 95 -8.43 -7.67 3.02
N GLY A 96 -8.50 -8.63 2.11
CA GLY A 96 -7.39 -9.02 1.23
C GLY A 96 -6.85 -7.85 0.40
N GLY A 97 -7.75 -7.03 -0.16
CA GLY A 97 -7.39 -5.82 -0.90
C GLY A 97 -6.65 -4.79 -0.03
N PHE A 98 -7.12 -4.53 1.18
CA PHE A 98 -6.47 -3.60 2.11
C PHE A 98 -5.11 -4.11 2.60
N LEU A 99 -4.98 -5.42 2.87
CA LEU A 99 -3.69 -6.04 3.19
C LEU A 99 -2.69 -5.90 2.04
N TYR A 100 -3.14 -6.12 0.80
CA TYR A 100 -2.29 -5.92 -0.38
C TYR A 100 -1.79 -4.47 -0.49
N ILE A 101 -2.68 -3.48 -0.28
CA ILE A 101 -2.29 -2.06 -0.27
C ILE A 101 -1.27 -1.78 0.83
N MET A 102 -1.47 -2.31 2.05
CA MET A 102 -0.52 -2.15 3.16
C MET A 102 0.86 -2.73 2.83
N VAL A 103 0.92 -3.94 2.24
CA VAL A 103 2.19 -4.57 1.82
C VAL A 103 2.88 -3.73 0.75
N ARG A 104 2.12 -3.21 -0.22
CA ARG A 104 2.67 -2.34 -1.27
C ARG A 104 3.22 -1.03 -0.68
N ALA A 105 2.49 -0.41 0.23
CA ALA A 105 2.92 0.82 0.89
C ALA A 105 4.19 0.60 1.74
N ALA A 106 4.25 -0.49 2.51
CA ALA A 106 5.44 -0.87 3.26
C ALA A 106 6.66 -1.10 2.36
N SER A 107 6.46 -1.76 1.21
CA SER A 107 7.51 -1.96 0.21
C SER A 107 8.01 -0.63 -0.37
N GLY A 108 7.10 0.33 -0.61
CA GLY A 108 7.44 1.69 -1.05
C GLY A 108 8.26 2.47 -0.01
N ILE A 109 7.94 2.34 1.27
CA ILE A 109 8.75 2.92 2.37
C ILE A 109 10.14 2.27 2.40
N ALA A 110 10.20 0.94 2.37
CA ALA A 110 11.47 0.20 2.41
C ALA A 110 12.39 0.59 1.25
N LEU A 111 11.83 0.75 0.04
CA LEU A 111 12.57 1.26 -1.11
C LEU A 111 13.12 2.66 -0.83
N ARG A 112 12.29 3.57 -0.31
CA ARG A 112 12.73 4.94 -0.01
C ARG A 112 13.81 5.00 1.07
N VAL A 113 13.75 4.12 2.07
CA VAL A 113 14.81 3.99 3.09
C VAL A 113 16.12 3.56 2.43
N ARG A 114 16.10 2.64 1.45
CA ARG A 114 17.29 2.26 0.68
C ARG A 114 17.91 3.41 -0.11
N TYR A 115 17.11 4.30 -0.70
CA TYR A 115 17.61 5.49 -1.40
C TYR A 115 18.04 6.63 -0.44
N ARG A 116 17.68 6.56 0.85
CA ARG A 116 18.10 7.51 1.89
C ARG A 116 19.42 7.13 2.55
N GLN A 117 19.76 5.84 2.63
CA GLN A 117 21.03 5.39 3.17
C GLN A 117 22.07 5.29 2.04
N PRO A 118 23.16 6.07 2.07
CA PRO A 118 24.33 5.69 1.28
C PRO A 118 24.80 4.33 1.82
N GLN A 119 24.73 3.28 1.02
CA GLN A 119 25.38 2.02 1.36
C GLN A 119 26.89 2.26 1.41
N GLY A 120 27.41 2.42 2.62
CA GLY A 120 28.83 2.55 2.87
C GLY A 120 29.18 2.21 4.31
N SER A 121 29.46 0.94 4.58
CA SER A 121 30.70 0.51 5.26
C SER A 121 30.73 -1.00 5.49
N SER A 122 31.26 -1.72 4.50
CA SER A 122 32.26 -2.79 4.67
C SER A 122 32.76 -3.18 3.28
#